data_AF-A0A967FP97-F1
#
_entry.id   AF-A0A967FP97-F1
#
_cell.length_a   1.000
_cell.length_b   1.000
_cell.length_c   1.000
_cell.angle_alpha   90.00
_cell.angle_beta   90.00
_cell.angle_gamma   90.00
#
_symmetry.space_group_name_H-M   'P 1'
#
loop_
_entity.id
_entity.type
_entity.pdbx_description
1 polymer ?
#
loop_
_entity_poly.entity_id
_entity_poly.type
_entity_poly.pdbx_seq_one_letter_code
_entity_poly.pdbx_strand_id
1 'polypeptide(L)'
;IEQAQTEAEKHAVIWCVTNKVPLAQFKQGGLHVIFYEHLCTQPEVEMQRLFSTINLPYRKESFVDFGRPSTTSLPTSAVLTGDDRLERWKRILTAGTVHDILTTVDRFGLAHLYGEMPLPLIENPYYE
;
A
#
# COMPACT_ATOMS: atom_id res chain seq x y z
N ILE A 1 -5.67 10.95 -17.55
CA ILE A 1 -5.36 12.01 -16.55
C ILE A 1 -6.14 13.29 -16.88
N GLU A 2 -6.16 13.75 -18.13
CA GLU A 2 -6.80 15.02 -18.55
C GLU A 2 -8.31 15.13 -18.24
N GLN A 3 -9.02 14.02 -18.08
CA GLN A 3 -10.45 14.01 -17.72
C GLN A 3 -10.72 14.09 -16.20
N ALA A 4 -9.70 13.93 -15.35
CA ALA A 4 -9.85 14.07 -13.91
C ALA A 4 -10.04 15.55 -13.54
N GLN A 5 -11.10 15.85 -12.81
CA GLN A 5 -11.55 17.19 -12.50
C GLN A 5 -10.90 17.74 -11.23
N THR A 6 -10.55 16.85 -10.28
CA THR A 6 -9.92 17.24 -9.02
C THR A 6 -8.48 16.74 -8.90
N GLU A 7 -7.68 17.38 -8.06
CA GLU A 7 -6.33 16.90 -7.75
C GLU A 7 -6.34 15.52 -7.09
N ALA A 8 -7.36 15.21 -6.27
CA ALA A 8 -7.54 13.90 -5.67
C ALA A 8 -7.75 12.81 -6.73
N GLU A 9 -8.62 13.07 -7.71
CA GLU A 9 -8.84 12.16 -8.84
C GLU A 9 -7.58 11.99 -9.70
N LYS A 10 -6.82 13.06 -9.96
CA LYS A 10 -5.55 12.96 -10.71
C LYS A 10 -4.55 12.05 -9.99
N HIS A 11 -4.38 12.21 -8.69
CA HIS A 11 -3.53 11.34 -7.89
C HIS A 11 -4.05 9.89 -7.87
N ALA A 12 -5.37 9.70 -7.75
CA ALA A 12 -5.98 8.38 -7.81
C ALA A 12 -5.74 7.70 -9.17
N VAL A 13 -5.84 8.43 -10.29
CA VAL A 13 -5.52 7.91 -11.63
C VAL A 13 -4.06 7.48 -11.73
N ILE A 14 -3.13 8.32 -11.24
CA ILE A 14 -1.70 7.98 -11.23
C ILE A 14 -1.44 6.71 -10.41
N TRP A 15 -2.04 6.61 -9.22
CA TRP A 15 -1.96 5.42 -8.38
C TRP A 15 -2.51 4.18 -9.11
N CYS A 16 -3.68 4.31 -9.76
CA CYS A 16 -4.29 3.20 -10.50
C CYS A 16 -3.40 2.72 -11.63
N VAL A 17 -2.86 3.62 -12.46
CA VAL A 17 -1.97 3.24 -13.58
C VAL A 17 -0.70 2.58 -13.06
N THR A 18 -0.10 3.15 -12.01
CA THR A 18 1.17 2.65 -11.44
C THR A 18 1.02 1.25 -10.85
N ASN A 19 -0.13 0.92 -10.25
CA ASN A 19 -0.36 -0.38 -9.63
C ASN A 19 -0.99 -1.39 -10.60
N LYS A 20 -1.92 -0.97 -11.47
CA LYS A 20 -2.61 -1.87 -12.40
C LYS A 20 -1.66 -2.50 -13.41
N VAL A 21 -0.70 -1.73 -13.94
CA VAL A 21 0.19 -2.21 -15.01
C VAL A 21 1.03 -3.41 -14.53
N PRO A 22 1.78 -3.33 -13.41
CA PRO A 22 2.49 -4.51 -12.87
C PRO A 22 1.54 -5.67 -12.56
N LEU A 23 0.43 -5.41 -11.87
CA LEU A 23 -0.52 -6.46 -11.47
C LEU A 23 -1.13 -7.22 -12.66
N ALA A 24 -1.32 -6.53 -13.79
CA ALA A 24 -1.84 -7.16 -15.01
C ALA A 24 -0.75 -7.83 -15.86
N GLN A 25 0.50 -7.37 -15.77
CA GLN A 25 1.61 -7.88 -16.59
C GLN A 25 2.25 -9.15 -16.02
N PHE A 26 2.37 -9.25 -14.70
CA PHE A 26 2.93 -10.42 -14.05
C PHE A 26 1.87 -11.50 -13.86
N LYS A 27 2.22 -12.74 -14.20
CA LYS A 27 1.40 -13.91 -13.85
C LYS A 27 1.44 -14.15 -12.34
N GLN A 28 0.48 -14.90 -11.83
CA GLN A 28 0.51 -15.36 -10.43
C GLN A 28 1.87 -15.99 -10.10
N GLY A 29 2.48 -15.54 -9.00
CA GLY A 29 3.82 -15.95 -8.56
C GLY A 29 4.99 -15.24 -9.26
N GLY A 30 4.76 -14.46 -10.32
CA GLY A 30 5.79 -13.70 -11.02
C GLY A 30 6.19 -12.38 -10.33
N LEU A 31 5.42 -11.94 -9.35
CA LEU A 31 5.68 -10.73 -8.58
C LEU A 31 5.18 -10.93 -7.13
N HIS A 32 6.03 -10.67 -6.15
CA HIS A 32 5.66 -10.67 -4.73
C HIS A 32 5.17 -9.28 -4.34
N VAL A 33 3.92 -9.17 -3.89
CA VAL A 33 3.35 -7.89 -3.47
C VAL A 33 3.23 -7.87 -1.95
N ILE A 34 3.70 -6.78 -1.36
CA ILE A 34 3.60 -6.50 0.06
C ILE A 34 2.74 -5.25 0.21
N PHE A 35 1.63 -5.36 0.94
CA PHE A 35 0.83 -4.20 1.32
C PHE A 35 1.55 -3.43 2.43
N TYR A 36 1.63 -2.12 2.27
CA TYR A 36 2.29 -1.25 3.25
C TYR A 36 1.68 -1.41 4.65
N GLU A 37 0.38 -1.60 4.72
CA GLU A 37 -0.37 -1.71 5.96
C GLU A 37 -0.09 -3.02 6.69
N HIS A 38 0.04 -4.13 5.95
CA HIS A 38 0.48 -5.41 6.50
C HIS A 38 1.94 -5.35 6.94
N LEU A 39 2.81 -4.66 6.19
CA LEU A 39 4.19 -4.45 6.64
C LEU A 39 4.27 -3.64 7.94
N CYS A 40 3.37 -2.66 8.13
CA CYS A 40 3.33 -1.87 9.35
C CYS A 40 2.74 -2.63 10.55
N THR A 41 1.73 -3.47 10.34
CA THR A 41 0.98 -4.16 11.42
C THR A 41 1.51 -5.56 11.72
N GLN A 42 2.11 -6.22 10.72
CA GLN A 42 2.58 -7.61 10.76
C GLN A 42 3.97 -7.77 10.09
N PRO A 43 4.98 -6.95 10.44
CA PRO A 43 6.27 -6.96 9.76
C PRO A 43 6.97 -8.31 9.77
N GLU A 44 6.93 -9.06 10.89
CA GLU A 44 7.58 -10.37 10.96
C GLU A 44 7.00 -11.37 9.94
N VAL A 45 5.68 -11.37 9.76
CA VAL A 45 4.96 -12.26 8.83
C VAL A 45 5.30 -11.92 7.38
N GLU A 46 5.19 -10.64 7.02
CA GLU A 46 5.46 -10.18 5.65
C GLU A 46 6.93 -10.41 5.26
N MET A 47 7.85 -10.27 6.20
CA MET A 47 9.27 -10.48 5.94
C MET A 47 9.63 -11.96 5.79
N GLN A 48 9.00 -12.85 6.55
CA GLN A 48 9.14 -14.29 6.33
C GLN A 48 8.63 -14.69 4.94
N ARG A 49 7.46 -14.16 4.53
CA ARG A 49 6.89 -14.38 3.20
C ARG A 49 7.81 -13.88 2.08
N LEU A 50 8.38 -12.68 2.23
CA LEU A 50 9.34 -12.11 1.28
C LEU A 50 10.58 -13.00 1.14
N PHE A 51 11.21 -13.37 2.25
CA PHE A 51 12.43 -14.18 2.25
C PHE A 51 12.20 -15.56 1.63
N SER A 52 11.07 -16.19 1.95
CA SER A 52 10.64 -17.43 1.32
C SER A 52 10.48 -17.27 -0.19
N THR A 53 9.93 -16.14 -0.66
CA THR A 53 9.67 -15.91 -2.09
C THR A 53 10.95 -15.70 -2.89
N ILE A 54 11.97 -15.04 -2.31
CA ILE A 54 13.27 -14.81 -2.95
C ILE A 54 14.29 -15.93 -2.67
N ASN A 55 13.88 -17.03 -2.04
CA ASN A 55 14.73 -18.17 -1.66
C ASN A 55 15.94 -17.80 -0.80
N LEU A 56 15.76 -16.86 0.14
CA LEU A 56 16.78 -16.49 1.12
C LEU A 56 16.39 -16.96 2.53
N PRO A 57 17.36 -17.35 3.38
CA PRO A 57 17.07 -17.74 4.75
C PRO A 57 16.64 -16.52 5.58
N TYR A 58 15.47 -16.60 6.20
CA TYR A 58 15.02 -15.60 7.18
C TYR A 58 15.79 -15.75 8.49
N ARG A 59 16.36 -14.65 8.99
CA ARG A 59 17.05 -14.56 10.29
C ARG A 59 16.41 -13.46 11.11
N LYS A 60 15.78 -13.82 12.23
CA LYS A 60 15.05 -12.86 13.07
C LYS A 60 15.96 -11.75 13.61
N GLU A 61 17.24 -12.06 13.78
CA GLU A 61 18.26 -11.15 14.31
C GLU A 61 18.62 -10.02 13.34
N SER A 62 18.37 -10.19 12.04
CA SER A 62 18.62 -9.15 11.02
C SER A 62 17.62 -7.99 11.09
N PHE A 63 16.62 -8.08 11.96
CA PHE A 63 15.41 -7.26 11.94
C PHE A 63 15.12 -6.53 13.25
N VAL A 64 16.12 -6.47 14.14
CA VAL A 64 16.06 -5.77 15.43
C VAL A 64 15.76 -4.27 15.26
N ASP A 65 15.99 -3.71 14.06
CA ASP A 65 15.86 -2.28 13.74
C ASP A 65 14.61 -1.90 12.94
N PHE A 66 13.54 -2.72 12.85
CA PHE A 66 12.32 -2.34 12.08
C PHE A 66 11.66 -1.04 12.53
N GLY A 67 11.83 -0.66 13.79
CA GLY A 67 11.33 0.61 14.34
C GLY A 67 12.24 1.80 14.03
N ARG A 68 13.43 1.58 13.46
CA ARG A 68 14.43 2.62 13.23
C ARG A 68 14.15 3.33 11.90
N PRO A 69 13.86 4.64 11.92
CA PRO A 69 13.72 5.43 10.70
C PRO A 69 15.00 5.37 9.86
N SER A 70 14.84 5.25 8.54
CA SER A 70 15.94 5.44 7.58
C SER A 70 16.52 6.85 7.69
N THR A 71 17.80 7.02 7.35
CA THR A 71 18.47 8.34 7.22
C THR A 71 17.79 9.25 6.19
N THR A 72 17.01 8.69 5.27
CA THR A 72 16.20 9.43 4.29
C THR A 72 14.75 9.69 4.75
N SER A 73 14.39 9.30 5.98
CA SER A 73 13.04 9.53 6.49
C SER A 73 12.83 11.02 6.74
N LEU A 74 11.78 11.58 6.15
CA LEU A 74 11.39 12.96 6.42
C LEU A 74 11.09 13.13 7.92
N PRO A 75 11.46 14.26 8.55
CA PRO A 75 11.21 14.53 9.97
C PRO A 75 9.74 14.39 10.40
N THR A 76 8.82 14.53 9.45
CA THR A 76 7.36 14.44 9.63
C THR A 76 6.80 13.03 9.44
N SER A 77 7.65 12.03 9.17
CA SER A 77 7.20 10.65 8.97
C SER A 77 6.53 10.11 10.23
N ALA A 78 5.40 9.43 10.05
CA ALA A 78 4.71 8.74 11.15
C ALA A 78 5.56 7.63 11.79
N VAL A 79 6.66 7.24 11.14
CA VAL A 79 7.70 6.38 11.73
C VAL A 79 8.45 7.07 12.87
N LEU A 80 8.66 8.39 12.78
CA LEU A 80 9.39 9.22 13.74
C LEU A 80 8.50 9.81 14.85
N THR A 81 7.23 10.13 14.52
CA THR A 81 6.35 10.85 15.45
C THR A 81 5.50 9.94 16.33
N GLY A 82 5.47 8.62 16.06
CA GLY A 82 4.60 7.67 16.77
C GLY A 82 3.11 7.87 16.50
N ASP A 83 2.76 8.71 15.51
CA ASP A 83 1.38 8.97 15.09
C ASP A 83 0.84 7.78 14.27
N ASP A 84 -0.48 7.70 14.12
CA ASP A 84 -1.13 6.62 13.38
C ASP A 84 -0.68 6.63 11.90
N ARG A 85 0.13 5.64 11.53
CA ARG A 85 0.73 5.51 10.20
C ARG A 85 -0.32 5.22 9.12
N LEU A 86 -1.48 4.70 9.50
CA LEU A 86 -2.50 4.20 8.59
C LEU A 86 -3.66 5.19 8.43
N GLU A 87 -4.05 5.88 9.49
CA GLU A 87 -5.25 6.72 9.49
C GLU A 87 -4.98 8.23 9.35
N ARG A 88 -3.72 8.66 9.43
CA ARG A 88 -3.37 10.10 9.39
C ARG A 88 -3.97 10.84 8.18
N TRP A 89 -4.02 10.22 7.02
CA TRP A 89 -4.56 10.84 5.81
C TRP A 89 -6.07 11.11 5.92
N LYS A 90 -6.82 10.27 6.65
CA LYS A 90 -8.27 10.46 6.87
C LYS A 90 -8.59 11.74 7.64
N ARG A 91 -7.65 12.26 8.43
CA ARG A 91 -7.82 13.53 9.16
C ARG A 91 -7.84 14.75 8.23
N ILE A 92 -7.37 14.60 6.99
CA ILE A 92 -7.18 15.71 6.05
C ILE A 92 -8.17 15.62 4.87
N LEU A 93 -8.65 14.42 4.56
CA LEU A 93 -9.61 14.20 3.47
C LEU A 93 -11.05 14.21 3.97
N THR A 94 -11.94 14.84 3.21
CA THR A 94 -13.39 14.79 3.47
C THR A 94 -13.97 13.46 2.98
N ALA A 95 -15.11 13.03 3.55
CA ALA A 95 -15.80 11.83 3.09
C ALA A 95 -16.14 11.86 1.59
N GLY A 96 -16.52 13.03 1.05
CA GLY A 96 -16.75 13.22 -0.39
C GLY A 96 -15.48 12.98 -1.21
N THR A 97 -14.35 13.52 -0.76
CA THR A 97 -13.04 13.28 -1.43
C THR A 97 -12.65 11.80 -1.42
N VAL A 98 -12.89 11.09 -0.31
CA VAL A 98 -12.64 9.64 -0.23
C VAL A 98 -13.53 8.89 -1.23
N HIS A 99 -14.81 9.25 -1.30
CA HIS A 99 -15.75 8.67 -2.25
C HIS A 99 -15.32 8.88 -3.71
N ASP A 100 -14.86 10.09 -4.07
CA ASP A 100 -14.39 10.39 -5.42
C ASP A 100 -13.14 9.59 -5.81
N ILE A 101 -12.21 9.44 -4.85
CA ILE A 101 -11.01 8.60 -5.01
C ILE A 101 -11.43 7.14 -5.25
N LEU A 102 -12.28 6.57 -4.40
CA LEU A 102 -12.70 5.18 -4.51
C LEU A 102 -13.51 4.93 -5.80
N THR A 103 -14.35 5.88 -6.22
CA THR A 103 -15.05 5.83 -7.51
C THR A 103 -14.06 5.80 -8.68
N THR A 104 -12.97 6.57 -8.60
CA THR A 104 -11.90 6.54 -9.61
C THR A 104 -11.20 5.18 -9.62
N VAL A 105 -10.86 4.63 -8.45
CA VAL A 105 -10.22 3.31 -8.31
C VAL A 105 -11.11 2.18 -8.87
N ASP A 106 -12.42 2.26 -8.65
CA ASP A 106 -13.39 1.31 -9.19
C ASP A 106 -13.46 1.32 -10.72
N ARG A 107 -13.42 2.50 -11.35
CA ARG A 107 -13.35 2.62 -12.81
C ARG A 107 -12.12 1.94 -13.42
N PHE A 108 -11.05 1.78 -12.66
CA PHE A 108 -9.85 1.04 -13.06
C PHE A 108 -9.92 -0.45 -12.70
N GLY A 109 -11.01 -0.92 -12.10
CA GLY A 109 -11.22 -2.31 -11.67
C GLY A 109 -10.34 -2.72 -10.49
N LEU A 110 -9.92 -1.77 -9.65
CA LEU A 110 -9.06 -2.00 -8.49
C LEU A 110 -9.80 -1.87 -7.15
N ALA A 111 -11.12 -1.70 -7.15
CA ALA A 111 -11.93 -1.55 -5.93
C ALA A 111 -11.92 -2.78 -5.01
N HIS A 112 -11.48 -3.94 -5.51
CA HIS A 112 -11.26 -5.14 -4.71
C HIS A 112 -9.98 -5.06 -3.84
N LEU A 113 -9.08 -4.10 -4.08
CA LEU A 113 -7.85 -3.93 -3.31
C LEU A 113 -8.07 -3.09 -2.05
N TYR A 114 -8.81 -1.98 -2.16
CA TYR A 114 -8.99 -1.00 -1.09
C TYR A 114 -10.41 -0.45 -1.06
N GLY A 115 -10.91 -0.21 0.16
CA GLY A 115 -12.20 0.43 0.44
C GLY A 115 -12.04 1.66 1.35
N GLU A 116 -13.07 1.97 2.14
CA GLU A 116 -13.01 3.11 3.07
C GLU A 116 -12.10 2.88 4.27
N MET A 117 -11.81 1.62 4.60
CA MET A 117 -10.88 1.26 5.68
C MET A 117 -9.43 1.38 5.19
N PRO A 118 -8.48 1.73 6.08
CA PRO A 118 -7.09 1.91 5.67
C PRO A 118 -6.42 0.58 5.29
N LEU A 119 -6.93 -0.55 5.78
CA LEU A 119 -6.41 -1.87 5.45
C LEU A 119 -6.87 -2.32 4.05
N PRO A 120 -6.04 -3.08 3.31
CA PRO A 120 -6.45 -3.70 2.08
C PRO A 120 -7.59 -4.71 2.34
N LEU A 121 -8.47 -4.88 1.36
CA LEU A 121 -9.62 -5.79 1.45
C LEU A 121 -9.25 -7.26 1.25
N ILE A 122 -8.00 -7.52 0.83
CA ILE A 122 -7.49 -8.85 0.49
C ILE A 122 -6.11 -9.06 1.08
N GLU A 123 -5.74 -10.32 1.30
CA GLU A 123 -4.40 -10.69 1.76
C GLU A 123 -3.40 -10.82 0.60
N ASN A 124 -3.87 -11.13 -0.61
CA ASN A 124 -3.06 -11.33 -1.80
C ASN A 124 -3.72 -10.65 -3.02
N PRO A 125 -3.01 -9.78 -3.77
CA PRO A 125 -3.57 -9.10 -4.93
C PRO A 125 -3.76 -9.97 -6.18
N TYR A 126 -3.25 -11.20 -6.20
CA TYR A 126 -3.57 -12.17 -7.25
C TYR A 126 -4.74 -13.03 -6.78
N TYR A 127 -5.95 -12.65 -7.18
CA TYR A 127 -7.12 -13.52 -7.13
C TYR A 127 -7.45 -14.03 -8.55
N GLU A 128 -7.30 -15.35 -8.73
CA GLU A 128 -8.23 -16.24 -9.44
C GLU A 128 -8.54 -17.41 -8.50
#